data_AF-Q207J8-F1
#
_entry.id   AF-Q207J8-F1
#
_cell.length_a   1.000
_cell.length_b   1.000
_cell.length_c   1.000
_cell.angle_alpha   90.00
_cell.angle_beta   90.00
_cell.angle_gamma   90.00
#
_symmetry.space_group_name_H-M   'P 1'
#
loop_
_entity.id
_entity.type
_entity.pdbx_description
1 polymer ?
#
loop_
_entity_poly.entity_id
_entity_poly.type
_entity_poly.pdbx_seq_one_letter_code
_entity_poly.pdbx_strand_id
1 'polypeptide(L)'
;MDGEYRHDSRRNVLEWCLPVVDVKNKTGSLEFSIAGQPNDFFPVNVSFVSKGNYCDIQATKVSQVDGSSPVRFSTETSFVVDKYEIL
;
A
#
# COMPACT_ATOMS: atom_id res chain seq x y z
N MET A 1 7.08 -2.04 18.32
CA MET A 1 6.26 -0.82 18.14
C MET A 1 5.58 -0.96 16.81
N ASP A 2 4.29 -1.26 16.82
CA ASP A 2 3.50 -1.72 15.68
C ASP A 2 3.01 -0.58 14.77
N GLY A 3 3.76 0.54 14.69
CA GLY A 3 3.40 1.73 13.94
C GLY A 3 3.02 2.93 14.82
N GLU A 4 2.62 4.01 14.17
CA GLU A 4 2.08 5.24 14.80
C GLU A 4 0.61 5.40 14.45
N TYR A 5 -0.13 6.25 15.15
CA TYR A 5 -1.51 6.56 14.82
C TYR A 5 -1.77 8.08 14.79
N ARG A 6 -2.77 8.49 14.00
CA ARG A 6 -3.25 9.87 13.91
C ARG A 6 -4.78 9.89 13.98
N HIS A 7 -5.33 10.78 14.79
CA HIS A 7 -6.77 11.03 14.82
C HIS A 7 -7.10 12.27 13.98
N ASP A 8 -7.89 12.09 12.92
CA ASP A 8 -8.51 13.18 12.16
C ASP A 8 -9.92 13.42 12.69
N SER A 9 -10.06 14.39 13.58
CA SER A 9 -11.33 14.74 14.22
C SER A 9 -12.36 15.35 13.27
N ARG A 10 -11.93 15.89 12.12
CA ARG A 10 -12.86 16.42 11.11
C ARG A 10 -13.54 15.29 10.34
N ARG A 11 -12.82 14.20 10.12
CA ARG A 11 -13.32 13.00 9.43
C ARG A 11 -13.85 11.93 10.39
N ASN A 12 -13.60 12.06 11.69
CA ASN A 12 -13.84 11.03 12.70
C ASN A 12 -13.11 9.71 12.37
N VAL A 13 -11.83 9.81 11.96
CA VAL A 13 -11.02 8.66 11.55
C VAL A 13 -9.81 8.52 12.43
N LEU A 14 -9.56 7.31 12.92
CA LEU A 14 -8.28 6.89 13.49
C LEU A 14 -7.46 6.22 12.39
N GLU A 15 -6.38 6.87 11.96
CA GLU A 15 -5.46 6.35 10.96
C GLU A 15 -4.32 5.62 11.66
N TRP A 16 -4.16 4.32 11.37
CA TRP A 16 -3.02 3.53 11.81
C TRP A 16 -1.96 3.51 10.70
N CYS A 17 -0.78 4.04 10.99
CA CYS A 17 0.29 4.26 10.05
C CYS A 17 1.47 3.32 10.33
N LEU A 18 1.72 2.39 9.41
CA LEU A 18 2.93 1.57 9.39
C LEU A 18 3.83 2.02 8.23
N PRO A 19 5.07 2.50 8.47
CA PRO A 19 5.93 3.00 7.41
C PRO A 19 6.27 1.96 6.33
N VAL A 20 6.48 0.71 6.74
CA VAL A 20 6.75 -0.45 5.87
C VAL A 20 6.12 -1.68 6.52
N VAL A 21 5.48 -2.53 5.70
CA VAL A 21 5.05 -3.88 6.05
C VAL A 21 5.71 -4.85 5.07
N ASP A 22 6.57 -5.73 5.58
CA ASP A 22 7.34 -6.71 4.81
C ASP A 22 7.49 -8.04 5.56
N VAL A 23 8.38 -8.91 5.07
CA VAL A 23 8.62 -10.24 5.63
C VAL A 23 9.14 -10.24 7.08
N LYS A 24 9.68 -9.12 7.58
CA LYS A 24 10.20 -8.96 8.94
C LYS A 24 9.12 -8.57 9.93
N ASN A 25 8.02 -7.98 9.47
CA ASN A 25 6.91 -7.49 10.28
C ASN A 25 5.55 -7.82 9.65
N LYS A 26 5.32 -9.13 9.45
CA LYS A 26 4.12 -9.67 8.80
C LYS A 26 2.82 -9.45 9.58
N THR A 27 2.93 -9.13 10.87
CA THR A 27 1.81 -8.99 11.79
C THR A 27 2.01 -7.76 12.64
N GLY A 28 0.90 -7.10 12.99
CA GLY A 28 0.85 -6.01 13.95
C GLY A 28 -0.58 -5.90 14.50
N SER A 29 -0.75 -5.15 15.57
CA SER A 29 -2.05 -4.91 16.19
C SER A 29 -2.16 -3.47 16.68
N LEU A 30 -3.37 -2.93 16.61
CA LEU A 30 -3.75 -1.66 17.22
C LEU A 30 -4.89 -1.91 18.20
N GLU A 31 -4.70 -1.50 19.45
CA GLU A 31 -5.74 -1.53 20.48
C GLU A 31 -6.14 -0.09 20.84
N PHE A 32 -7.44 0.18 20.87
CA PHE A 32 -7.98 1.47 21.28
C PHE A 32 -9.32 1.30 22.02
N SER A 33 -9.79 2.35 22.69
CA SER A 33 -11.08 2.35 23.38
C SER A 33 -11.80 3.68 23.14
N ILE A 34 -13.07 3.59 22.76
CA ILE A 34 -13.95 4.74 22.52
C ILE A 34 -15.41 4.30 22.74
N ALA A 35 -16.28 5.22 23.14
CA ALA A 35 -17.71 4.97 23.16
C ALA A 35 -18.24 4.84 21.71
N GLY A 36 -18.94 3.75 21.40
CA GLY A 36 -19.49 3.47 20.09
C GLY A 36 -20.17 2.10 20.03
N GLN A 37 -20.77 1.80 18.89
CA GLN A 37 -21.29 0.49 18.52
C GLN A 37 -20.34 -0.18 17.51
N PRO A 38 -20.32 -1.52 17.40
CA PRO A 38 -19.42 -2.22 16.48
C PRO A 38 -19.47 -1.70 15.03
N ASN A 39 -20.65 -1.31 14.54
CA ASN A 39 -20.83 -0.82 13.17
C ASN A 39 -20.28 0.58 12.92
N ASP A 40 -19.94 1.34 13.96
CA ASP A 40 -19.38 2.70 13.82
C ASP A 40 -17.94 2.67 13.27
N PHE A 41 -17.28 1.50 13.29
CA PHE A 41 -15.88 1.31 12.93
C PHE A 41 -15.68 0.68 11.55
N PHE A 42 -16.76 0.50 10.77
CA PHE A 42 -16.73 -0.10 9.44
C PHE A 42 -17.30 0.87 8.38
N PRO A 43 -16.78 0.83 7.13
CA PRO A 43 -15.72 -0.05 6.66
C PRO A 43 -14.32 0.40 7.12
N VAL A 44 -13.40 -0.56 7.25
CA VAL A 44 -11.97 -0.27 7.41
C VAL A 44 -11.33 -0.12 6.03
N ASN A 45 -10.71 1.02 5.76
CA ASN A 45 -9.98 1.27 4.52
C ASN A 45 -8.49 0.96 4.68
N VAL A 46 -7.89 0.32 3.68
CA VAL A 46 -6.44 0.06 3.61
C VAL A 46 -5.83 0.83 2.44
N SER A 47 -4.72 1.53 2.68
CA SER A 47 -3.98 2.26 1.65
C SER A 47 -2.48 2.01 1.78
N PHE A 48 -1.82 1.73 0.67
CA PHE A 48 -0.36 1.58 0.59
C PHE A 48 0.13 1.87 -0.83
N VAL A 49 1.45 2.02 -0.96
CA VAL A 49 2.15 2.06 -2.24
C VAL A 49 3.35 1.11 -2.18
N SER A 50 3.63 0.43 -3.29
CA SER A 50 4.81 -0.42 -3.44
C SER A 50 5.51 -0.11 -4.76
N LYS A 51 6.85 -0.12 -4.73
CA LYS A 51 7.68 -0.12 -5.95
C LYS A 51 7.78 -1.51 -6.58
N GLY A 52 7.53 -2.56 -5.81
CA GLY A 52 7.43 -3.92 -6.30
C GLY A 52 6.04 -4.16 -6.87
N ASN A 53 5.99 -4.72 -8.09
CA ASN A 53 4.75 -5.09 -8.75
C ASN A 53 4.09 -6.29 -8.04
N TYR A 54 2.76 -6.33 -8.04
CA TYR A 54 2.03 -7.52 -7.57
C TYR A 54 2.23 -8.70 -8.53
N CYS A 55 2.03 -8.45 -9.83
CA CYS A 55 2.39 -9.39 -10.88
C CYS A 55 3.86 -9.17 -11.24
N ASP A 56 4.65 -10.24 -11.23
CA ASP A 56 6.09 -10.21 -11.54
C ASP A 56 6.36 -9.99 -13.03
N ILE A 57 5.97 -8.81 -13.53
CA ILE A 57 6.09 -8.37 -14.92
C ILE A 57 7.15 -7.26 -14.97
N GLN A 58 8.14 -7.44 -15.83
CA GLN A 58 9.25 -6.52 -15.98
C GLN A 58 9.66 -6.38 -17.45
N ALA A 59 9.94 -5.14 -17.88
CA ALA A 59 10.62 -4.89 -19.15
C ALA A 59 12.10 -5.28 -19.00
N THR A 60 12.51 -6.36 -19.67
CA THR A 60 13.88 -6.89 -19.57
C THR A 60 14.80 -6.39 -20.68
N LYS A 61 14.25 -5.97 -21.83
CA LYS A 61 15.01 -5.48 -22.99
C LYS A 61 14.17 -4.55 -23.85
N VAL A 62 14.82 -3.54 -24.43
CA VAL A 62 14.28 -2.68 -25.50
C VAL A 62 15.25 -2.72 -26.69
N SER A 63 14.72 -2.84 -27.91
CA SER A 63 15.53 -2.88 -29.14
C SER A 63 14.90 -2.07 -30.26
N GLN A 64 15.74 -1.53 -31.16
CA GLN A 64 15.27 -0.94 -32.42
C GLN A 64 14.62 -2.02 -33.30
N VAL A 65 13.54 -1.65 -33.99
CA VAL A 65 12.86 -2.55 -34.94
C VAL A 65 13.82 -2.91 -36.08
N ASP A 66 14.48 -1.90 -36.63
CA ASP A 66 15.47 -2.08 -37.69
C ASP A 66 16.82 -2.45 -37.08
N GLY A 67 17.27 -3.67 -37.34
CA GLY A 67 18.60 -4.13 -36.92
C GLY A 67 18.71 -4.63 -35.47
N SER A 68 17.63 -4.63 -34.68
CA SER A 68 17.57 -5.25 -33.34
C SER A 68 18.62 -4.75 -32.33
N SER A 69 19.17 -3.55 -32.57
CA SER A 69 20.19 -2.96 -31.71
C SER A 69 19.58 -2.64 -30.32
N PRO A 70 20.26 -2.96 -29.20
CA PRO A 70 19.75 -2.64 -27.86
C PRO A 70 19.67 -1.13 -27.62
N VAL A 71 18.60 -0.70 -26.95
CA VAL A 71 18.36 0.71 -26.59
C VAL A 71 18.42 0.88 -25.08
N ARG A 72 19.03 1.98 -24.60
CA ARG A 72 18.98 2.34 -23.17
C ARG A 72 17.57 2.75 -22.80
N PHE A 73 17.08 2.23 -21.68
CA PHE A 73 15.77 2.57 -21.13
C PHE A 73 15.85 2.61 -19.60
N SER A 74 14.84 3.22 -18.99
CA SER A 74 14.58 3.15 -17.54
C SER A 74 13.16 2.64 -17.31
N THR A 75 12.86 2.23 -16.08
CA THR A 75 11.53 1.77 -15.70
C THR A 75 11.17 2.37 -14.36
N GLU A 76 9.92 2.82 -14.25
CA GLU A 76 9.28 3.19 -13.00
C GLU A 76 8.08 2.27 -12.79
N THR A 77 7.97 1.71 -11.60
CA THR A 77 6.92 0.77 -11.22
C THR A 77 6.19 1.26 -9.99
N SER A 78 4.86 1.15 -10.01
CA SER A 78 4.01 1.56 -8.90
C SER A 78 2.84 0.59 -8.78
N PHE A 79 2.69 0.01 -7.60
CA PHE A 79 1.52 -0.76 -7.19
C PHE A 79 0.77 0.06 -6.13
N VAL A 80 -0.45 0.46 -6.46
CA VAL A 80 -1.30 1.34 -5.67
C VAL A 80 -2.66 0.71 -5.44
N VAL A 81 -3.31 1.12 -4.34
CA VAL A 81 -4.67 0.71 -4.02
C VAL A 81 -5.66 1.60 -4.77
N ASP A 82 -6.58 0.99 -5.51
CA ASP A 82 -7.82 1.66 -5.96
C ASP A 82 -8.87 1.61 -4.84
N LYS A 83 -9.27 0.38 -4.47
CA LYS A 83 -10.21 0.13 -3.37
C LYS A 83 -9.84 -1.13 -2.60
N TYR A 84 -9.55 -0.98 -1.30
CA TYR A 84 -9.37 -2.09 -0.36
C TYR A 84 -10.17 -1.78 0.91
N GLU A 85 -11.26 -2.51 1.11
CA GLU A 85 -12.21 -2.31 2.21
C GLU A 85 -12.52 -3.61 2.92
N ILE A 86 -12.65 -3.53 4.24
CA ILE A 86 -13.19 -4.58 5.10
C ILE A 86 -14.54 -4.07 5.62
N LEU A 87 -15.60 -4.84 5.38
CA LEU A 87 -16.98 -4.50 5.72
C LEU A 87 -17.38 -4.98 7.11
#